data_AF-A0A964TZX5-F1
#
_entry.id   AF-A0A964TZX5-F1
#
_cell.length_a   1.000
_cell.length_b   1.000
_cell.length_c   1.000
_cell.angle_alpha   90.00
_cell.angle_beta   90.00
_cell.angle_gamma   90.00
#
_symmetry.space_group_name_H-M   'P 1'
#
loop_
_entity.id
_entity.type
_entity.pdbx_description
1 polymer ?
#
loop_
_entity_poly.entity_id
_entity_poly.type
_entity_poly.pdbx_seq_one_letter_code
_entity_poly.pdbx_strand_id
1 'polypeptide(L)'
;MDDAIDFTRLERSGPPDGLWPAIAGELDRRRKHRLVRRVSALAAMVTVVVLASLFVEMPAPPAGPGAETAATSTDSSATSMVTLADLRATSARLETRLADHRQRPIGGLELESLLWLETELAWLDEQLADSPADRELWRQRIELLAELNRRYADGDWRRDMLLASV
;
A
#
# COMPACT_ATOMS: atom_id res chain seq x y z
N MET A 1 1.82 -40.84 36.40
CA MET A 1 2.78 -41.48 35.48
C MET A 1 3.07 -40.41 34.45
N ASP A 2 4.02 -39.56 34.78
CA ASP A 2 4.32 -38.33 34.05
C ASP A 2 5.38 -38.64 33.00
N ASP A 3 4.96 -38.61 31.73
CA ASP A 3 5.85 -38.76 30.59
C ASP A 3 6.47 -37.37 30.32
N ALA A 4 7.56 -37.06 31.02
CA ALA A 4 8.28 -35.82 30.84
C ALA A 4 8.99 -35.83 29.49
N ILE A 5 8.65 -34.88 28.62
CA ILE A 5 9.27 -34.72 27.30
C ILE A 5 10.77 -34.45 27.48
N ASP A 6 11.59 -35.40 27.04
CA ASP A 6 13.04 -35.30 27.09
C ASP A 6 13.57 -34.51 25.89
N PHE A 7 13.77 -33.21 26.09
CA PHE A 7 14.30 -32.29 25.08
C PHE A 7 15.74 -32.60 24.63
N THR A 8 16.46 -33.51 25.31
CA THR A 8 17.81 -33.91 24.88
C THR A 8 17.79 -34.88 23.70
N ARG A 9 16.63 -35.48 23.37
CA ARG A 9 16.45 -36.40 22.24
C ARG A 9 15.88 -35.75 20.98
N LEU A 10 15.61 -34.44 21.00
CA LEU A 10 15.19 -33.74 19.79
C LEU A 10 16.40 -33.60 18.87
N GLU A 11 16.43 -34.39 17.80
CA GLU A 11 17.38 -34.19 16.70
C GLU A 11 17.24 -32.75 16.23
N ARG A 12 18.36 -32.02 16.28
CA ARG A 12 18.44 -30.63 15.86
C ARG A 12 18.31 -30.61 14.34
N SER A 13 17.08 -30.62 13.83
CA SER A 13 16.78 -30.53 12.40
C SER A 13 17.02 -29.10 11.95
N GLY A 14 18.30 -28.79 11.72
CA GLY A 14 18.67 -27.62 10.93
C GLY A 14 18.23 -27.83 9.48
N PRO A 15 17.86 -26.76 8.76
CA PRO A 15 17.73 -26.85 7.31
C PRO A 15 19.04 -27.39 6.73
N PRO A 16 18.99 -28.29 5.71
CA PRO A 16 20.18 -28.94 5.16
C PRO A 16 21.28 -27.93 4.82
N ASP A 17 22.51 -28.22 5.25
CA ASP A 17 23.67 -27.37 5.00
C ASP A 17 23.82 -27.15 3.49
N GLY A 18 23.65 -25.90 3.03
CA GLY A 18 23.72 -25.52 1.62
C GLY A 18 22.42 -25.04 0.99
N LEU A 19 21.26 -25.28 1.61
CA LEU A 19 19.98 -24.75 1.11
C LEU A 19 19.91 -23.22 1.23
N TRP A 20 20.39 -22.66 2.34
CA TRP A 20 20.39 -21.21 2.54
C TRP A 20 21.28 -20.44 1.56
N PRO A 21 22.55 -20.85 1.33
CA PRO A 21 23.36 -20.24 0.29
C PRO A 21 22.75 -20.34 -1.12
N ALA A 22 22.09 -21.46 -1.44
CA ALA A 22 21.44 -21.65 -2.75
C ALA A 22 20.24 -20.71 -2.93
N ILE A 23 19.39 -20.57 -1.92
CA ILE A 23 18.24 -19.64 -1.92
C ILE A 23 18.73 -18.19 -2.00
N ALA A 24 19.76 -17.83 -1.22
CA ALA A 24 20.36 -16.50 -1.26
C ALA A 24 20.96 -16.18 -2.64
N GLY A 25 21.64 -17.16 -3.25
CA GLY A 25 22.18 -17.04 -4.61
C GLY A 25 21.10 -16.88 -5.68
N GLU A 26 19.98 -17.60 -5.56
CA GLU A 26 18.84 -17.49 -6.49
C GLU A 26 18.14 -16.13 -6.37
N LEU A 27 17.94 -15.63 -5.15
CA LEU A 27 17.38 -14.30 -4.91
C LEU A 27 18.28 -13.18 -5.48
N ASP A 28 19.59 -13.28 -5.27
CA ASP A 28 20.55 -12.31 -5.77
C ASP A 28 20.65 -12.35 -7.32
N ARG A 29 20.57 -13.54 -7.91
CA ARG A 29 20.48 -13.71 -9.38
C ARG A 29 19.22 -13.07 -9.95
N ARG A 30 18.05 -13.27 -9.32
CA ARG A 30 16.79 -12.64 -9.77
C ARG A 30 16.84 -11.12 -9.66
N ARG A 31 17.45 -10.58 -8.60
CA ARG A 31 17.62 -9.14 -8.42
C ARG A 31 18.53 -8.53 -9.49
N LYS A 32 19.64 -9.19 -9.79
CA LYS A 32 20.57 -8.79 -10.87
C LYS A 32 19.90 -8.89 -12.25
N HIS A 33 19.12 -9.94 -12.51
CA HIS A 33 18.37 -10.08 -13.76
C HIS A 33 17.31 -8.98 -13.95
N ARG A 34 16.62 -8.56 -12.87
CA ARG A 34 15.69 -7.41 -12.92
C ARG A 34 16.42 -6.10 -13.22
N LEU A 35 17.60 -5.89 -12.64
CA LEU A 35 18.39 -4.68 -12.89
C LEU A 35 18.94 -4.61 -14.32
N VAL A 36 19.43 -5.73 -14.86
CA VAL A 36 19.93 -5.79 -16.25
C VAL A 36 18.79 -5.62 -17.25
N ARG A 37 17.61 -6.16 -16.96
CA ARG A 37 16.40 -5.98 -17.80
C ARG A 37 15.86 -4.55 -17.78
N ARG A 38 16.08 -3.79 -16.69
CA ARG A 38 15.74 -2.35 -16.60
C ARG A 38 16.61 -1.46 -17.50
N VAL A 39 17.83 -1.88 -17.83
CA VAL A 39 18.70 -1.12 -18.76
C VAL A 39 18.45 -1.50 -20.22
N SER A 40 17.87 -2.68 -20.50
CA SER A 40 17.66 -3.16 -21.87
C SER A 40 16.22 -3.02 -22.40
N ALA A 41 15.25 -2.60 -21.59
CA ALA A 41 13.82 -2.57 -21.96
C ALA A 41 13.36 -1.22 -22.54
N LEU A 42 14.18 -0.58 -23.38
CA LEU A 42 13.83 0.65 -24.10
C LEU A 42 13.14 0.38 -25.46
N ALA A 43 12.64 -0.83 -25.71
CA ALA A 43 11.97 -1.16 -26.96
C ALA A 43 10.91 -2.27 -26.79
N ALA A 44 9.62 -1.88 -26.86
CA ALA A 44 8.42 -2.64 -27.29
C ALA A 44 7.20 -2.19 -26.45
N MET A 45 6.43 -1.21 -26.94
CA MET A 45 5.16 -1.39 -27.68
C MET A 45 3.94 -1.74 -26.80
N VAL A 46 3.09 -0.72 -26.62
CA VAL A 46 1.61 -0.66 -26.81
C VAL A 46 0.78 -1.91 -26.44
N THR A 47 -0.12 -1.78 -25.44
CA THR A 47 -1.60 -1.87 -25.56
C THR A 47 -2.35 -1.74 -24.21
N VAL A 48 -3.27 -0.78 -24.17
CA VAL A 48 -4.53 -0.57 -23.40
C VAL A 48 -5.05 -1.72 -22.53
N VAL A 49 -5.44 -1.43 -21.26
CA VAL A 49 -6.75 -1.81 -20.68
C VAL A 49 -7.22 -0.73 -19.68
N VAL A 50 -8.33 -0.09 -20.03
CA VAL A 50 -9.20 0.71 -19.16
C VAL A 50 -9.93 -0.25 -18.23
N LEU A 51 -9.80 -0.14 -16.89
CA LEU A 51 -10.81 -0.61 -15.94
C LEU A 51 -10.49 -0.13 -14.52
N ALA A 52 -11.26 0.82 -13.98
CA ALA A 52 -11.70 0.89 -12.57
C ALA A 52 -12.26 2.29 -12.24
N SER A 53 -13.38 2.67 -12.86
CA SER A 53 -14.27 3.69 -12.32
C SER A 53 -15.51 2.99 -11.78
N LEU A 54 -15.42 2.40 -10.59
CA LEU A 54 -16.58 1.90 -9.86
C LEU A 54 -16.34 2.03 -8.35
N PHE A 55 -17.33 2.61 -7.66
CA PHE A 55 -17.54 2.72 -6.20
C PHE A 55 -16.82 3.89 -5.52
N VAL A 56 -17.45 4.80 -4.76
CA VAL A 56 -18.73 4.79 -4.02
C VAL A 56 -19.36 6.19 -4.00
N GLU A 57 -20.63 6.28 -4.36
CA GLU A 57 -21.51 7.41 -4.10
C GLU A 57 -21.99 7.34 -2.64
N MET A 58 -21.61 8.31 -1.80
CA MET A 58 -22.16 8.47 -0.45
C MET A 58 -23.40 9.38 -0.52
N PRO A 59 -24.60 8.92 -0.13
CA PRO A 59 -25.74 9.80 0.04
C PRO A 59 -25.58 10.65 1.31
N ALA A 60 -25.58 11.97 1.15
CA ALA A 60 -25.64 12.94 2.23
C ALA A 60 -27.02 12.89 2.94
N PRO A 61 -27.10 13.04 4.27
CA PRO A 61 -28.38 13.05 4.99
C PRO A 61 -29.16 14.35 4.72
N PRO A 62 -30.51 14.29 4.62
CA PRO A 62 -31.33 15.46 4.32
C PRO A 62 -31.38 16.45 5.49
N ALA A 63 -31.13 17.72 5.17
CA ALA A 63 -31.29 18.87 6.05
C ALA A 63 -32.77 19.06 6.46
N GLY A 64 -33.00 19.32 7.74
CA GLY A 64 -34.31 19.73 8.26
C GLY A 64 -34.71 21.13 7.76
N PRO A 65 -36.01 21.42 7.58
CA PRO A 65 -36.47 22.68 7.01
C PRO A 65 -36.71 23.73 8.09
N GLY A 66 -36.22 24.95 7.87
CA GLY A 66 -36.74 26.14 8.55
C GLY A 66 -35.69 27.18 8.93
N ALA A 67 -35.46 28.16 8.05
CA ALA A 67 -35.52 29.59 8.37
C ALA A 67 -35.05 30.41 7.15
N GLU A 68 -35.89 31.36 6.78
CA GLU A 68 -35.83 32.19 5.59
C GLU A 68 -34.87 33.39 5.72
N THR A 69 -34.34 33.80 4.56
CA THR A 69 -33.98 35.18 4.18
C THR A 69 -32.75 35.85 4.79
N ALA A 70 -31.64 35.84 4.04
CA ALA A 70 -30.87 37.05 3.76
C ALA A 70 -30.14 36.88 2.43
N ALA A 71 -30.53 37.68 1.43
CA ALA A 71 -29.77 37.84 0.20
C ALA A 71 -28.40 38.43 0.55
N THR A 72 -27.35 37.66 0.32
CA THR A 72 -26.00 38.18 0.12
C THR A 72 -25.42 37.43 -1.06
N SER A 73 -25.45 38.09 -2.21
CA SER A 73 -24.60 37.76 -3.34
C SER A 73 -23.15 37.97 -2.90
N THR A 74 -22.49 36.91 -2.45
CA THR A 74 -21.04 36.83 -2.32
C THR A 74 -20.61 35.56 -3.04
N ASP A 75 -19.86 35.75 -4.13
CA ASP A 75 -18.99 34.81 -4.84
C ASP A 75 -19.50 33.36 -4.99
N SER A 76 -20.02 33.00 -6.16
CA SER A 76 -19.16 32.46 -7.23
C SER A 76 -18.09 31.49 -6.72
N SER A 77 -18.35 30.20 -6.90
CA SER A 77 -17.34 29.25 -7.38
C SER A 77 -15.98 29.26 -6.70
N ALA A 78 -15.92 28.70 -5.50
CA ALA A 78 -14.69 28.08 -5.01
C ALA A 78 -14.98 26.66 -4.54
N THR A 79 -15.49 25.81 -5.44
CA THR A 79 -15.01 24.43 -5.46
C THR A 79 -13.51 24.54 -5.70
N SER A 80 -12.72 24.62 -4.61
CA SER A 80 -11.26 24.65 -4.69
C SER A 80 -10.84 23.50 -5.58
N MET A 81 -10.46 23.81 -6.82
CA MET A 81 -9.97 22.80 -7.75
C MET A 81 -8.70 22.27 -7.10
N VAL A 82 -8.78 21.05 -6.56
CA VAL A 82 -7.63 20.38 -5.94
C VAL A 82 -6.48 20.44 -6.93
N THR A 83 -5.42 21.14 -6.55
CA THR A 83 -4.32 21.39 -7.47
C THR A 83 -3.43 20.16 -7.54
N LEU A 84 -2.66 20.04 -8.63
CA LEU A 84 -1.65 18.98 -8.75
C LEU A 84 -0.62 19.06 -7.61
N ALA A 85 -0.29 20.26 -7.15
CA ALA A 85 0.61 20.47 -6.02
C ALA A 85 0.03 19.90 -4.73
N ASP A 86 -1.27 20.08 -4.49
CA ASP A 86 -1.96 19.52 -3.32
C ASP A 86 -1.96 17.99 -3.33
N LEU A 87 -2.19 17.39 -4.50
CA LEU A 87 -2.13 15.92 -4.65
C LEU A 87 -0.72 15.39 -4.35
N ARG A 88 0.31 16.01 -4.93
CA ARG A 88 1.71 15.64 -4.66
C ARG A 88 2.06 15.76 -3.18
N ALA A 89 1.70 16.89 -2.56
CA ALA A 89 1.93 17.12 -1.14
C ALA A 89 1.20 16.08 -0.26
N THR A 90 -0.04 15.74 -0.61
CA THR A 90 -0.82 14.71 0.10
C THR A 90 -0.16 13.34 -0.02
N SER A 91 0.28 12.97 -1.22
CA SER A 91 0.97 11.70 -1.45
C SER A 91 2.30 11.60 -0.70
N ALA A 92 3.08 12.70 -0.63
CA ALA A 92 4.34 12.73 0.12
C ALA A 92 4.11 12.56 1.63
N ARG A 93 3.05 13.17 2.18
CA ARG A 93 2.68 13.00 3.60
C ARG A 93 2.30 11.55 3.91
N LEU A 94 1.54 10.90 3.03
CA LEU A 94 1.18 9.49 3.19
C LEU A 94 2.37 8.55 3.08
N GLU A 95 3.33 8.87 2.20
CA GLU A 95 4.59 8.12 2.08
C GLU A 95 5.40 8.16 3.38
N THR A 96 5.56 9.35 3.96
CA THR A 96 6.25 9.52 5.25
C THR A 96 5.57 8.69 6.34
N ARG A 97 4.23 8.74 6.41
CA ARG A 97 3.48 7.96 7.40
C ARG A 97 3.61 6.46 7.18
N LEU A 98 3.63 6.01 5.92
CA LEU A 98 3.84 4.61 5.57
C LEU A 98 5.22 4.13 6.00
N ALA A 99 6.26 4.96 5.83
CA ALA A 99 7.61 4.67 6.28
C ALA A 99 7.68 4.45 7.80
N ASP A 100 6.89 5.18 8.58
CA ASP A 100 6.78 4.97 10.03
C ASP A 100 6.06 3.66 10.37
N HIS A 101 4.98 3.32 9.66
CA HIS A 101 4.24 2.08 9.93
C HIS A 101 5.02 0.82 9.51
N ARG A 102 5.80 0.87 8.43
CA ARG A 102 6.64 -0.23 7.94
C ARG A 102 7.71 -0.69 8.93
N GLN A 103 8.08 0.14 9.91
CA GLN A 103 9.02 -0.22 10.96
C GLN A 103 8.41 -1.16 12.03
N ARG A 104 7.10 -1.38 12.00
CA ARG A 104 6.39 -2.22 12.97
C ARG A 104 6.34 -3.68 12.50
N PRO A 105 6.33 -4.66 13.43
CA PRO A 105 6.18 -6.07 13.06
C PRO A 105 4.76 -6.32 12.54
N ILE A 106 4.65 -6.93 11.36
CA ILE A 106 3.38 -7.26 10.70
C ILE A 106 3.04 -8.74 10.95
N GLY A 107 1.77 -9.05 11.19
CA GLY A 107 1.28 -10.43 11.22
C GLY A 107 1.39 -11.14 9.86
N GLY A 108 1.77 -12.42 9.84
CA GLY A 108 2.06 -13.16 8.61
C GLY A 108 0.88 -13.40 7.65
N LEU A 109 -0.37 -13.27 8.12
CA LEU A 109 -1.58 -13.53 7.32
C LEU A 109 -1.91 -12.41 6.31
N GLU A 110 -1.42 -11.19 6.51
CA GLU A 110 -1.64 -10.04 5.61
C GLU A 110 -0.48 -9.83 4.61
N LEU A 111 0.53 -10.69 4.61
CA LEU A 111 1.76 -10.43 3.85
C LEU A 111 1.53 -10.45 2.32
N GLU A 112 0.67 -11.35 1.84
CA GLU A 112 0.37 -11.47 0.40
C GLU A 112 -0.41 -10.27 -0.14
N SER A 113 -1.45 -9.84 0.59
CA SER A 113 -2.26 -8.66 0.23
C SER A 113 -1.40 -7.39 0.23
N LEU A 114 -0.52 -7.23 1.23
CA LEU A 114 0.42 -6.12 1.30
C LEU A 114 1.42 -6.14 0.14
N LEU A 115 1.97 -7.31 -0.19
CA LEU A 115 2.91 -7.43 -1.32
C LEU A 115 2.25 -7.07 -2.65
N TRP A 116 0.99 -7.47 -2.84
CA TRP A 116 0.22 -7.08 -4.02
C TRP A 116 0.05 -5.57 -4.10
N LEU A 117 -0.39 -4.92 -3.01
CA LEU A 117 -0.53 -3.46 -2.96
C LEU A 117 0.80 -2.73 -3.22
N GLU A 118 1.91 -3.21 -2.65
CA GLU A 118 3.23 -2.59 -2.91
C GLU A 118 3.69 -2.75 -4.35
N THR A 119 3.33 -3.86 -5.01
CA THR A 119 3.60 -4.07 -6.42
C THR A 119 2.78 -3.12 -7.28
N GLU A 120 1.50 -2.95 -6.95
CA GLU A 120 0.60 -2.02 -7.63
C GLU A 120 1.07 -0.56 -7.45
N LEU A 121 1.53 -0.17 -6.26
CA LEU A 121 2.14 1.14 -6.02
C LEU A 121 3.37 1.35 -6.92
N ALA A 122 4.25 0.35 -7.00
CA ALA A 122 5.45 0.44 -7.81
C ALA A 122 5.15 0.56 -9.31
N TRP A 123 4.10 -0.11 -9.79
CA TRP A 123 3.61 0.03 -11.16
C TRP A 123 3.03 1.42 -11.43
N LEU A 124 2.28 1.98 -10.47
CA LEU A 124 1.73 3.32 -10.58
C LEU A 124 2.82 4.40 -10.55
N ASP A 125 3.85 4.24 -9.72
CA ASP A 125 5.00 5.13 -9.69
C ASP A 125 5.78 5.12 -11.02
N GLU A 126 5.81 3.98 -11.73
CA GLU A 126 6.38 3.89 -13.08
C GLU A 126 5.57 4.70 -14.09
N GLN A 127 4.24 4.60 -14.08
CA GLN A 127 3.40 5.44 -14.94
C GLN A 127 3.51 6.93 -14.62
N LEU A 128 3.63 7.29 -13.34
CA LEU A 128 3.82 8.67 -12.91
C LEU A 128 5.19 9.24 -13.32
N ALA A 129 6.21 8.39 -13.49
CA ALA A 129 7.50 8.81 -14.03
C ALA A 129 7.35 9.26 -15.50
N ASP A 130 6.52 8.57 -16.28
CA ASP A 130 6.23 8.92 -17.68
C ASP A 130 5.26 10.10 -17.79
N SER A 131 4.29 10.19 -16.89
CA SER A 131 3.20 11.20 -16.92
C SER A 131 3.05 11.96 -15.60
N PRO A 132 4.04 12.76 -15.17
CA PRO A 132 4.04 13.38 -13.84
C PRO A 132 2.97 14.48 -13.67
N ALA A 133 2.38 14.96 -14.77
CA ALA A 133 1.33 15.98 -14.78
C ALA A 133 -0.10 15.40 -14.68
N ASP A 134 -0.25 14.07 -14.78
CA ASP A 134 -1.56 13.42 -14.76
C ASP A 134 -2.14 13.40 -13.34
N ARG A 135 -3.22 14.15 -13.14
CA ARG A 135 -3.89 14.27 -11.84
C ARG A 135 -4.54 12.96 -11.40
N GLU A 136 -5.01 12.13 -12.34
CA GLU A 136 -5.73 10.91 -12.01
C GLU A 136 -4.78 9.86 -11.44
N LEU A 137 -3.60 9.69 -12.05
CA LEU A 137 -2.55 8.84 -11.49
C LEU A 137 -2.13 9.28 -10.07
N TRP A 138 -2.06 10.59 -9.81
CA TRP A 138 -1.79 11.09 -8.46
C TRP A 138 -2.92 10.78 -7.47
N ARG A 139 -4.19 10.80 -7.89
CA ARG A 139 -5.32 10.42 -7.04
C ARG A 139 -5.27 8.93 -6.70
N GLN A 140 -5.04 8.08 -7.69
CA GLN A 140 -4.86 6.64 -7.51
C GLN A 140 -3.69 6.36 -6.54
N ARG A 141 -2.59 7.12 -6.64
CA ARG A 141 -1.42 6.96 -5.76
C ARG A 141 -1.79 7.28 -4.31
N ILE A 142 -2.56 8.34 -4.09
CA ILE A 142 -3.04 8.72 -2.77
C ILE A 142 -3.95 7.66 -2.18
N GLU A 143 -4.90 7.13 -2.98
CA GLU A 143 -5.83 6.08 -2.54
C GLU A 143 -5.09 4.82 -2.13
N LEU A 144 -4.14 4.38 -2.95
CA LEU A 144 -3.36 3.17 -2.69
C LEU A 144 -2.43 3.35 -1.47
N LEU A 145 -1.76 4.51 -1.36
CA LEU A 145 -0.98 4.83 -0.16
C LEU A 145 -1.84 4.92 1.11
N ALA A 146 -3.07 5.41 1.01
CA ALA A 146 -3.99 5.47 2.14
C ALA A 146 -4.42 4.07 2.59
N GLU A 147 -4.69 3.16 1.65
CA GLU A 147 -5.00 1.76 1.93
C GLU A 147 -3.80 1.04 2.55
N LEU A 148 -2.60 1.17 1.99
CA LEU A 148 -1.38 0.65 2.59
C LEU A 148 -1.19 1.15 4.02
N ASN A 149 -1.31 2.46 4.25
CA ASN A 149 -1.21 3.04 5.59
C ASN A 149 -2.22 2.44 6.57
N ARG A 150 -3.45 2.15 6.12
CA ARG A 150 -4.49 1.51 6.93
C ARG A 150 -4.11 0.08 7.29
N ARG A 151 -3.72 -0.74 6.30
CA ARG A 151 -3.35 -2.14 6.54
C ARG A 151 -2.14 -2.29 7.45
N TYR A 152 -1.12 -1.46 7.24
CA TYR A 152 0.04 -1.44 8.10
C TYR A 152 -0.27 -0.93 9.52
N ALA A 153 -1.30 -0.09 9.69
CA ALA A 153 -1.76 0.32 11.02
C ALA A 153 -2.62 -0.74 11.72
N ASP A 154 -3.42 -1.50 10.96
CA ASP A 154 -4.31 -2.53 11.48
C ASP A 154 -3.58 -3.83 11.80
N GLY A 155 -2.47 -4.14 11.10
CA GLY A 155 -1.62 -5.31 11.35
C GLY A 155 -0.81 -5.31 12.66
N ASP A 156 -1.06 -4.35 13.56
CA ASP A 156 -0.40 -4.26 14.86
C ASP A 156 -0.98 -5.35 15.81
N TRP A 157 -0.43 -6.56 15.71
CA TRP A 157 -0.76 -7.76 16.50
C TRP A 157 -0.86 -7.54 18.02
N ARG A 158 -0.32 -6.43 18.53
CA ARG A 158 -0.50 -6.00 19.93
C ARG A 158 -1.97 -5.79 20.29
N ARG A 159 -2.81 -5.33 19.35
CA ARG A 159 -4.26 -5.27 19.55
C ARG A 159 -4.86 -6.66 19.71
N ASP A 160 -4.45 -7.61 18.88
CA ASP A 160 -4.96 -8.98 18.93
C ASP A 160 -4.52 -9.69 20.22
N MET A 161 -3.28 -9.48 20.67
CA MET A 161 -2.81 -10.03 21.95
C MET A 161 -3.51 -9.43 23.17
N LEU A 162 -3.89 -8.16 23.14
CA LEU A 162 -4.70 -7.56 24.21
C LEU A 162 -6.12 -8.16 24.25
N LEU A 163 -6.72 -8.41 23.09
CA LEU A 163 -8.04 -9.04 22.99
C LEU A 163 -8.02 -10.52 23.39
N ALA A 164 -6.93 -11.24 23.10
CA ALA A 164 -6.77 -12.65 23.49
C ALA A 164 -6.45 -12.86 24.98
N SER A 165 -6.22 -11.79 25.75
CA SER A 165 -5.87 -11.84 27.18
C SER A 165 -7.06 -11.65 28.13
N VAL A 166 -8.28 -11.53 27.59
CA VAL A 166 -9.56 -11.39 28.31
C VAL A 166 -10.36 -12.67 28.14
#